data_AF-A0A4Q4BUU5-F1
#
_entry.id   AF-A0A4Q4BUU5-F1
#
_cell.length_a   1.000
_cell.length_b   1.000
_cell.length_c   1.000
_cell.angle_alpha   90.00
_cell.angle_beta   90.00
_cell.angle_gamma   90.00
#
_symmetry.space_group_name_H-M   'P 1'
#
loop_
_entity.id
_entity.type
_entity.pdbx_description
1 polymer ?
#
loop_
_entity_poly.entity_id
_entity_poly.type
_entity_poly.pdbx_seq_one_letter_code
_entity_poly.pdbx_strand_id
1 'polypeptide(L)'
;MKTQLVQRRASTTPVVRVEETLRNAGASVLAATGILASPWILFAIAYQTYIYFTTGTWYFLGAPTPIGMFNRVVLMGVLLGATLGATMLFSAALLRKKRPRK
;
A
#
# COMPACT_ATOMS: atom_id res chain seq x y z
N MET A 1 20.62 -24.22 -41.64
CA MET A 1 20.97 -23.51 -40.39
C MET A 1 19.89 -22.46 -40.04
N LYS A 2 18.74 -22.85 -39.48
CA LYS A 2 17.64 -21.93 -39.10
C LYS A 2 17.06 -22.16 -37.70
N THR A 3 17.67 -23.04 -36.91
CA THR A 3 17.12 -23.50 -35.63
C THR A 3 17.55 -22.70 -34.39
N GLN A 4 18.49 -21.76 -34.52
CA GLN A 4 18.99 -21.02 -33.34
C GLN A 4 18.22 -19.72 -33.00
N LEU A 5 17.37 -19.21 -33.89
CA LEU A 5 16.64 -17.95 -33.64
C LEU A 5 15.38 -18.12 -32.79
N VAL A 6 14.82 -19.32 -32.69
CA VAL A 6 13.59 -19.58 -31.91
C VAL A 6 13.89 -19.77 -30.42
N GLN A 7 15.06 -20.30 -30.06
CA GLN A 7 15.41 -20.53 -28.65
C GLN A 7 15.79 -19.27 -27.86
N ARG A 8 16.20 -18.17 -28.51
CA ARG A 8 16.52 -16.91 -27.80
C ARG A 8 15.30 -16.11 -27.35
N ARG A 9 14.09 -16.43 -27.82
CA ARG A 9 12.84 -15.75 -27.40
C ARG A 9 12.16 -16.38 -26.18
N ALA A 10 12.55 -17.60 -25.82
CA ALA A 10 11.93 -18.34 -24.72
C ALA A 10 12.59 -18.08 -23.35
N SER A 11 13.75 -17.40 -23.29
CA SER A 11 14.48 -17.18 -22.03
C SER A 11 14.19 -15.82 -21.37
N THR A 12 13.57 -14.87 -22.08
CA THR A 12 13.19 -13.55 -21.55
C THR A 12 11.73 -13.47 -21.08
N THR A 13 10.90 -14.44 -21.43
CA THR A 13 9.47 -14.53 -21.10
C THR A 13 9.13 -14.81 -19.63
N PRO A 14 9.90 -15.56 -18.80
CA PRO A 14 9.48 -15.81 -17.43
C PRO A 14 9.63 -14.58 -16.54
N VAL A 15 10.68 -13.77 -16.73
CA VAL A 15 10.95 -12.60 -15.88
C VAL A 15 9.93 -11.49 -16.12
N VAL A 16 9.59 -11.20 -17.37
CA VAL A 16 8.59 -10.18 -17.74
C VAL A 16 7.19 -10.58 -17.22
N ARG A 17 6.84 -11.87 -17.33
CA ARG A 17 5.55 -12.38 -16.84
C ARG A 17 5.45 -12.32 -15.31
N VAL A 18 6.54 -12.60 -14.59
CA VAL A 18 6.58 -12.48 -13.12
C VAL A 18 6.47 -11.03 -12.68
N GLU A 19 7.13 -10.09 -13.35
CA GLU A 19 7.08 -8.66 -13.02
C GLU A 19 5.68 -8.05 -13.26
N GLU A 20 5.01 -8.41 -14.36
CA GLU A 20 3.61 -8.04 -14.59
C GLU A 20 2.65 -8.69 -13.59
N THR A 21 2.88 -9.96 -13.21
CA THR A 21 2.06 -10.65 -12.21
C THR A 21 2.19 -10.00 -10.84
N LEU A 22 3.42 -9.65 -10.43
CA LEU A 22 3.70 -8.94 -9.18
C LEU A 22 3.11 -7.52 -9.18
N ARG A 23 3.21 -6.81 -10.31
CA ARG A 23 2.63 -5.47 -10.45
C ARG A 23 1.11 -5.51 -10.37
N ASN A 24 0.47 -6.45 -11.07
CA ASN A 24 -0.98 -6.62 -11.04
C ASN A 24 -1.46 -7.08 -9.66
N ALA A 25 -0.77 -8.03 -9.02
CA ALA A 25 -1.06 -8.44 -7.65
C ALA A 25 -0.95 -7.26 -6.67
N GLY A 26 0.10 -6.44 -6.79
CA GLY A 26 0.26 -5.22 -6.01
C GLY A 26 -0.89 -4.22 -6.22
N ALA A 27 -1.26 -3.97 -7.47
CA ALA A 27 -2.39 -3.09 -7.81
C ALA A 27 -3.73 -3.62 -7.26
N SER A 28 -3.96 -4.93 -7.35
CA SER A 28 -5.15 -5.58 -6.80
C SER A 28 -5.21 -5.51 -5.28
N VAL A 29 -4.09 -5.68 -4.58
CA VAL A 29 -4.03 -5.54 -3.12
C VAL A 29 -4.30 -4.09 -2.71
N LEU A 30 -3.75 -3.11 -3.41
CA LEU A 30 -4.03 -1.69 -3.16
C LEU A 30 -5.51 -1.36 -3.40
N ALA A 31 -6.08 -1.85 -4.51
CA ALA A 31 -7.49 -1.66 -4.83
C ALA A 31 -8.41 -2.32 -3.80
N ALA A 32 -8.13 -3.57 -3.42
CA ALA A 32 -8.89 -4.29 -2.39
C ALA A 32 -8.80 -3.58 -1.04
N THR A 33 -7.62 -3.10 -0.65
CA THR A 33 -7.43 -2.34 0.58
C THR A 33 -8.22 -1.02 0.54
N GLY A 34 -8.20 -0.30 -0.58
CA GLY A 34 -8.98 0.92 -0.77
C GLY A 34 -10.49 0.68 -0.69
N ILE A 35 -10.99 -0.38 -1.32
CA ILE A 35 -12.41 -0.75 -1.29
C ILE A 35 -12.83 -1.13 0.14
N LEU A 36 -12.07 -1.98 0.83
CA LEU A 36 -12.39 -2.41 2.19
C LEU A 36 -12.26 -1.29 3.22
N ALA A 37 -11.33 -0.35 3.01
CA ALA A 37 -11.18 0.83 3.84
C ALA A 37 -12.25 1.90 3.56
N SER A 38 -12.89 1.90 2.38
CA SER A 38 -13.81 2.97 1.97
C SER A 38 -15.01 3.19 2.92
N PRO A 39 -15.71 2.16 3.45
CA PRO A 39 -16.82 2.40 4.38
C PRO A 39 -16.33 3.00 5.70
N TRP A 40 -15.13 2.61 6.14
CA TRP A 40 -14.50 3.12 7.33
C TRP A 40 -14.11 4.60 7.20
N ILE A 41 -13.55 4.99 6.04
CA ILE A 41 -13.20 6.39 5.75
C ILE A 41 -14.46 7.26 5.74
N LEU A 42 -15.53 6.80 5.07
CA LEU A 42 -16.80 7.52 5.05
C LEU A 42 -17.40 7.66 6.45
N PHE A 43 -17.36 6.59 7.24
CA PHE A 43 -17.79 6.61 8.63
C PHE A 43 -16.97 7.60 9.48
N ALA A 44 -15.65 7.59 9.34
CA ALA A 44 -14.77 8.50 10.08
C ALA A 44 -15.05 9.97 9.75
N ILE A 45 -15.27 10.30 8.47
CA ILE A 45 -15.63 11.66 8.03
C ILE A 45 -17.01 12.06 8.57
N ALA A 46 -18.00 11.18 8.47
CA ALA A 46 -19.35 11.43 8.99
C ALA A 46 -19.34 11.62 10.51
N TYR A 47 -18.59 10.78 11.24
CA TYR A 47 -18.44 10.87 12.68
C TYR A 47 -17.77 12.17 13.12
N GLN A 48 -16.72 12.60 12.42
CA GLN A 48 -16.04 13.85 12.70
C GLN A 48 -16.94 15.06 12.44
N THR A 49 -17.78 14.99 11.41
CA THR A 49 -18.81 16.00 11.11
C THR A 49 -19.86 16.06 12.22
N TYR A 50 -20.37 14.92 12.67
CA TYR A 50 -21.30 14.84 13.80
C TYR A 50 -20.72 15.41 15.10
N ILE A 51 -19.47 15.07 15.43
CA ILE A 51 -18.80 15.61 16.62
C ILE A 51 -18.63 17.14 16.49
N TYR A 52 -18.24 17.63 15.32
CA TYR A 52 -18.12 19.07 15.11
C TYR A 52 -19.44 19.80 15.35
N PHE A 53 -20.56 19.28 14.86
CA PHE A 53 -21.88 19.89 15.11
C PHE A 53 -22.32 19.82 16.57
N THR A 54 -21.88 18.81 17.33
CA THR A 54 -22.26 18.63 18.74
C THR A 54 -21.37 19.40 19.71
N THR A 55 -20.07 19.52 19.43
CA THR A 55 -19.09 20.11 20.35
C THR A 55 -18.46 21.42 19.84
N GLY A 56 -18.78 21.85 18.62
CA GLY A 56 -18.19 23.03 17.97
C GLY A 56 -16.67 22.95 17.75
N THR A 57 -16.07 21.77 17.95
CA THR A 57 -14.62 21.60 18.01
C THR A 57 -14.18 20.60 16.96
N TRP A 58 -13.18 20.98 16.14
CA TRP A 58 -12.63 20.08 15.13
C TRP A 58 -11.48 19.26 15.70
N TYR A 59 -11.69 17.97 15.86
CA TYR A 59 -10.66 17.06 16.35
C TYR A 59 -9.94 16.39 15.18
N PHE A 60 -8.83 16.97 14.72
CA PHE A 60 -8.07 16.51 13.56
C PHE A 60 -7.58 15.05 13.68
N LEU A 61 -7.25 14.63 14.90
CA LEU A 61 -6.81 13.26 15.21
C LEU A 61 -7.96 12.38 15.73
N GLY A 62 -9.22 12.80 15.61
CA GLY A 62 -10.36 12.08 16.19
C GLY A 62 -10.72 12.59 17.60
N ALA A 63 -12.00 12.60 17.90
CA ALA A 63 -12.55 13.10 19.17
C ALA A 63 -12.07 12.27 20.38
N PRO A 64 -12.06 12.82 21.62
CA PRO A 64 -11.75 12.09 22.85
C PRO A 64 -12.89 11.15 23.26
N THR A 65 -13.33 10.30 22.32
CA THR A 65 -14.38 9.31 22.47
C THR A 65 -13.81 7.93 22.20
N PRO A 66 -14.45 6.84 22.64
CA PRO A 66 -13.98 5.48 22.36
C PRO A 66 -13.77 5.22 20.86
N ILE A 67 -14.67 5.73 20.02
CA ILE A 67 -14.59 5.63 18.55
C ILE A 67 -13.40 6.44 18.02
N GLY A 68 -13.21 7.68 18.48
CA GLY A 68 -12.08 8.51 18.06
C GLY A 68 -10.73 7.93 18.48
N MET A 69 -10.64 7.30 19.66
CA MET A 69 -9.44 6.60 20.12
C MET A 69 -9.12 5.37 19.25
N PHE A 70 -10.13 4.58 18.88
CA PHE A 70 -9.93 3.47 17.95
C PHE A 70 -9.41 3.96 16.59
N ASN A 71 -9.99 5.03 16.04
CA ASN A 71 -9.53 5.63 14.78
C ASN A 71 -8.05 6.06 14.87
N ARG A 72 -7.62 6.63 16.01
CA ARG A 72 -6.21 6.98 16.26
C ARG A 72 -5.29 5.77 16.22
N VAL A 73 -5.66 4.70 16.92
CA VAL A 73 -4.84 3.48 16.99
C VAL A 73 -4.70 2.85 15.61
N VAL A 74 -5.80 2.74 14.86
CA VAL A 74 -5.78 2.23 13.48
C VAL A 74 -4.91 3.11 12.59
N LEU A 75 -5.05 4.44 12.65
CA LEU A 75 -4.23 5.38 11.87
C LEU A 75 -2.74 5.23 12.18
N MET A 76 -2.37 5.15 13.46
CA MET A 76 -0.99 4.96 13.89
C MET A 76 -0.44 3.61 13.42
N GLY A 77 -1.23 2.54 13.52
CA GLY A 77 -0.86 1.22 13.01
C GLY A 77 -0.60 1.22 11.50
N VAL A 78 -1.46 1.89 10.72
CA VAL A 78 -1.29 2.03 9.26
C VAL A 78 -0.04 2.85 8.94
N LEU A 79 0.19 3.98 9.61
CA LEU A 79 1.37 4.82 9.40
C LEU A 79 2.67 4.07 9.73
N LEU A 80 2.70 3.33 10.84
CA LEU A 80 3.86 2.51 11.22
C LEU A 80 4.10 1.38 10.21
N GLY A 81 3.05 0.67 9.81
CA GLY A 81 3.14 -0.39 8.81
C GLY A 81 3.61 0.11 7.45
N ALA A 82 3.09 1.24 6.99
CA ALA A 82 3.51 1.90 5.76
C ALA A 82 4.97 2.35 5.82
N THR A 83 5.40 2.92 6.94
CA THR A 83 6.79 3.36 7.15
C THR A 83 7.75 2.18 7.10
N LEU A 84 7.46 1.10 7.84
CA LEU A 84 8.28 -0.12 7.82
C LEU A 84 8.35 -0.74 6.42
N GLY A 85 7.21 -0.83 5.73
CA GLY A 85 7.15 -1.32 4.36
C GLY A 85 8.00 -0.48 3.40
N ALA A 86 7.91 0.85 3.48
CA ALA A 86 8.71 1.76 2.68
C ALA A 86 10.21 1.64 2.97
N THR A 87 10.60 1.52 4.24
CA THR A 87 12.00 1.29 4.64
C THR A 87 12.54 -0.01 4.05
N MET A 88 11.79 -1.12 4.14
CA MET A 88 12.21 -2.39 3.56
C MET A 88 12.36 -2.33 2.04
N LEU A 89 11.42 -1.69 1.34
CA LEU A 89 11.48 -1.47 -0.11
C LEU A 89 12.71 -0.62 -0.49
N PHE A 90 12.97 0.44 0.25
CA PHE A 90 14.13 1.31 0.03
C PHE A 90 15.45 0.57 0.25
N SER A 91 15.57 -0.20 1.34
CA SER A 91 16.74 -1.05 1.61
C SER A 91 16.95 -2.10 0.51
N ALA A 92 15.89 -2.76 0.05
CA ALA A 92 15.96 -3.72 -1.05
C ALA A 92 16.40 -3.08 -2.37
N ALA A 93 15.91 -1.89 -2.68
CA ALA A 93 16.33 -1.12 -3.86
C ALA A 93 17.81 -0.73 -3.78
N LEU A 94 18.29 -0.29 -2.62
CA LEU A 94 19.71 0.04 -2.37
C LEU A 94 20.63 -1.17 -2.56
N LEU A 95 20.24 -2.33 -2.04
CA LEU A 95 20.98 -3.59 -2.18
C LEU A 95 21.02 -4.07 -3.64
N ARG A 96 19.94 -3.92 -4.41
CA ARG A 96 19.92 -4.21 -5.86
C ARG A 96 20.86 -3.31 -6.64
N LYS A 97 20.94 -2.02 -6.30
CA LYS A 97 21.83 -1.05 -6.96
C LYS A 97 23.31 -1.34 -6.71
N LYS A 98 23.65 -2.00 -5.61
CA LYS A 98 25.03 -2.39 -5.25
C LYS A 98 25.51 -3.74 -5.81
N ARG A 99 24.68 -4.53 -6.50
CA ARG A 99 25.18 -5.74 -7.18
C ARG A 99 25.91 -5.33 -8.47
N PRO A 100 27.26 -5.43 -8.54
CA PRO A 100 27.95 -5.30 -9.81
C PRO A 100 27.43 -6.39 -10.74
N ARG A 101 27.06 -6.02 -11.98
CA ARG A 101 26.84 -7.00 -13.05
C ARG A 101 28.17 -7.73 -13.25
N LYS A 102 28.24 -8.98 -12.78
CA LYS A 102 29.21 -9.95 -13.29
C LYS A 102 28.71 -10.49 -14.61
#